data_AF-A0AAV6X8T0-F1
#
_entry.id   AF-A0AAV6X8T0-F1
#
_cell.length_a   1.000
_cell.length_b   1.000
_cell.length_c   1.000
_cell.angle_alpha   90.00
_cell.angle_beta   90.00
_cell.angle_gamma   90.00
#
_symmetry.space_group_name_H-M   'P 1'
#
loop_
_entity.id
_entity.type
_entity.pdbx_description
1 polymer ?
#
loop_
_entity_poly.entity_id
_entity_poly.type
_entity_poly.pdbx_seq_one_letter_code
_entity_poly.pdbx_strand_id
1 'polypeptide(L)'
;MIQNYKPAPVVGYFSLRGPTSGIRNLLKPDIAAPGVAILAAWPANDKREALTEKDPPLFNILSGTSMACPHVSGLAAVVKSQHPTWSASAFRSAIMTTAIQTNNLHASITTNTGSSATPYDIGAE
;
A
#
# COMPACT_ATOMS: atom_id res chain seq x y z
N MET A 1 10.42 6.78 -0.51
CA MET A 1 9.79 7.17 0.78
C MET A 1 10.09 8.65 0.99
N ILE A 2 9.08 9.49 1.22
CA ILE A 2 9.30 10.93 1.44
C ILE A 2 9.91 11.10 2.84
N GLN A 3 11.22 11.32 2.91
CA GLN A 3 11.99 11.32 4.17
C GLN A 3 11.55 12.40 5.18
N ASN A 4 10.89 13.46 4.71
CA ASN A 4 10.52 14.62 5.53
C ASN A 4 9.02 14.67 5.91
N TYR A 5 8.22 13.67 5.53
CA TYR A 5 6.80 13.65 5.90
C TYR A 5 6.58 12.89 7.22
N LYS A 6 6.02 13.56 8.22
CA LYS A 6 5.76 13.01 9.56
C LYS A 6 4.34 13.40 10.00
N PRO A 7 3.51 12.46 10.50
CA PRO A 7 3.77 11.03 10.63
C PRO A 7 3.68 10.28 9.27
N ALA A 8 4.49 9.23 9.08
CA ALA A 8 4.33 8.26 7.99
C ALA A 8 4.73 6.84 8.42
N PRO A 9 4.04 5.78 7.95
CA PRO A 9 2.86 5.82 7.09
C PRO A 9 1.60 6.32 7.82
N VAL A 10 0.63 6.80 7.04
CA VAL A 10 -0.73 7.17 7.45
C VAL A 10 -1.68 6.51 6.47
N VAL A 11 -2.83 6.06 6.95
CA VAL A 11 -3.77 5.37 6.07
C VAL A 11 -4.46 6.35 5.13
N GLY A 12 -4.36 6.08 3.82
CA GLY A 12 -4.96 6.94 2.79
C GLY A 12 -6.47 7.07 2.97
N TYR A 13 -7.02 8.27 2.71
CA TYR A 13 -8.45 8.57 2.89
C TYR A 13 -9.36 7.71 1.99
N PHE A 14 -8.85 7.27 0.83
CA PHE A 14 -9.57 6.46 -0.15
C PHE A 14 -9.52 4.95 0.17
N SER A 15 -8.72 4.52 1.14
CA SER A 15 -8.54 3.10 1.44
C SER A 15 -9.80 2.55 2.10
N LEU A 16 -10.37 1.50 1.51
CA LEU A 16 -11.52 0.82 2.09
C LEU A 16 -11.16 0.19 3.43
N ARG A 17 -12.17 0.14 4.31
CA ARG A 17 -12.08 -0.39 5.67
C ARG A 17 -12.86 -1.68 5.78
N GLY A 18 -12.35 -2.61 6.59
CA GLY A 18 -13.17 -3.72 7.06
C GLY A 18 -14.15 -3.29 8.16
N PRO A 19 -14.97 -4.22 8.66
CA PRO A 19 -15.08 -5.62 8.22
C PRO A 19 -15.82 -5.76 6.88
N THR A 20 -15.56 -6.85 6.16
CA THR A 20 -16.30 -7.17 4.93
C THR A 20 -17.73 -7.60 5.28
N SER A 21 -18.73 -7.00 4.65
CA SER A 21 -20.13 -7.41 4.82
C SER A 21 -20.29 -8.88 4.40
N GLY A 22 -20.76 -9.73 5.31
CA GLY A 22 -21.05 -11.15 5.06
C GLY A 22 -20.06 -12.16 5.64
N ILE A 23 -18.88 -11.74 6.13
CA ILE A 23 -17.91 -12.66 6.77
C ILE A 23 -17.39 -12.04 8.07
N ARG A 24 -18.03 -12.40 9.20
CA ARG A 24 -17.72 -11.82 10.53
C ARG A 24 -16.38 -12.24 11.13
N ASN A 25 -15.76 -13.31 10.63
CA ASN A 25 -14.53 -13.89 11.19
C ASN A 25 -13.29 -13.70 10.30
N LEU A 26 -13.37 -12.87 9.25
CA LEU A 26 -12.26 -12.62 8.35
C LEU A 26 -11.83 -11.16 8.44
N LEU A 27 -10.67 -10.93 9.05
CA LEU A 27 -10.05 -9.62 9.09
C LEU A 27 -9.61 -9.21 7.67
N LYS A 28 -10.01 -8.00 7.27
CA LYS A 28 -9.58 -7.33 6.03
C LYS A 28 -9.41 -5.82 6.30
N PRO A 29 -8.43 -5.15 5.65
CA PRO A 29 -7.45 -5.68 4.69
C PRO A 29 -6.41 -6.62 5.35
N ASP A 30 -5.56 -7.28 4.55
CA ASP A 30 -4.52 -8.19 5.11
C ASP A 30 -3.25 -7.45 5.50
N ILE A 31 -2.85 -6.45 4.70
CA ILE A 31 -1.65 -5.62 4.93
C ILE A 31 -1.78 -4.28 4.21
N ALA A 32 -1.20 -3.22 4.77
CA ALA A 32 -1.04 -1.93 4.14
C ALA A 32 0.32 -1.80 3.42
N ALA A 33 0.32 -1.10 2.28
CA ALA A 33 1.52 -0.79 1.51
C ALA A 33 1.44 0.63 0.91
N PRO A 34 2.56 1.20 0.44
CA PRO A 34 2.57 2.56 -0.12
C PRO A 34 1.67 2.68 -1.35
N GLY A 35 0.66 3.55 -1.26
CA GLY A 35 -0.30 3.79 -2.35
C GLY A 35 -0.65 5.26 -2.56
N VAL A 36 0.00 6.19 -1.87
CA VAL A 36 -0.25 7.64 -2.01
C VAL A 36 0.98 8.28 -2.66
N ALA A 37 0.75 9.10 -3.67
CA ALA A 37 1.78 9.82 -4.43
C ALA A 37 2.92 8.90 -4.92
N ILE A 38 2.55 7.80 -5.59
CA ILE A 38 3.50 6.85 -6.17
C ILE A 38 3.84 7.27 -7.58
N LEU A 39 5.12 7.56 -7.81
CA LEU A 39 5.69 7.82 -9.14
C LEU A 39 5.89 6.49 -9.87
N ALA A 40 5.28 6.34 -11.04
CA ALA A 40 5.42 5.16 -11.89
C ALA A 40 5.48 5.54 -13.38
N ALA A 41 5.95 4.63 -14.22
CA ALA A 41 5.98 4.84 -15.68
C ALA A 41 4.56 5.05 -16.24
N TRP A 42 4.45 5.92 -17.24
CA TRP A 42 3.18 6.29 -17.87
C TRP A 42 3.29 6.22 -19.40
N PRO A 43 2.19 5.89 -20.11
CA PRO A 43 2.21 5.85 -21.57
C PRO A 43 2.57 7.20 -22.19
N ALA A 44 3.64 7.22 -22.99
CA ALA A 44 4.13 8.41 -23.69
C ALA A 44 3.17 8.97 -24.75
N ASN A 45 2.07 8.26 -25.05
CA ASN A 45 1.05 8.66 -26.00
C ASN A 45 -0.23 9.20 -25.32
N ASP A 46 -0.28 9.28 -23.99
CA ASP A 46 -1.43 9.81 -23.28
C ASP A 46 -1.44 11.34 -23.26
N LYS A 47 -2.04 11.93 -24.29
CA LYS A 47 -2.15 13.39 -24.45
C LYS A 47 -3.00 14.08 -23.38
N ARG A 48 -3.75 13.34 -22.55
CA ARG A 48 -4.55 13.94 -21.46
C ARG A 48 -3.66 14.50 -20.35
N GLU A 49 -2.50 13.91 -20.15
CA GLU A 49 -1.51 14.30 -19.14
C GLU A 49 -0.44 15.24 -19.71
N ALA A 50 -0.54 15.59 -21.00
CA ALA A 50 0.38 16.54 -21.63
C ALA A 50 0.10 17.97 -21.14
N LEU A 51 1.16 18.68 -20.77
CA LEU A 51 1.09 20.12 -20.55
C LEU A 51 1.00 20.85 -21.88
N THR A 52 0.41 22.05 -21.89
CA THR A 52 0.36 22.92 -23.08
C THR A 52 1.74 23.03 -23.72
N GLU A 53 1.83 22.71 -25.00
CA GLU A 53 3.07 22.74 -25.81
C GLU A 53 4.18 21.77 -25.34
N LYS A 54 3.85 20.70 -24.62
CA LYS A 54 4.82 19.66 -24.21
C LYS A 54 4.35 18.26 -24.57
N ASP A 55 5.31 17.36 -24.75
CA ASP A 55 5.04 15.93 -24.90
C ASP A 55 4.45 15.34 -23.60
N PRO A 56 3.63 14.28 -23.68
CA PRO A 56 3.15 13.56 -22.51
C PRO A 56 4.31 13.09 -21.61
N PRO A 57 4.13 13.13 -20.28
CA PRO A 57 5.18 12.70 -19.38
C PRO A 57 5.37 11.17 -19.45
N LEU A 58 6.63 10.72 -19.37
CA LEU A 58 6.97 9.28 -19.30
C LEU A 58 6.69 8.66 -17.93
N PHE A 59 6.38 9.49 -16.93
CA PHE A 59 6.08 9.09 -15.57
C PHE A 59 4.91 9.90 -15.04
N ASN A 60 4.06 9.28 -14.22
CA ASN A 60 2.96 9.94 -13.56
C ASN A 60 2.96 9.61 -12.06
N ILE A 61 2.42 10.52 -11.25
CA ILE A 61 2.27 10.36 -9.80
C ILE A 61 0.81 10.11 -9.51
N LEU A 62 0.48 8.89 -9.09
CA LEU A 62 -0.89 8.48 -8.80
C LEU A 62 -1.05 8.00 -7.37
N SER A 63 -2.29 8.05 -6.89
CA SER A 63 -2.68 7.54 -5.58
C SER A 63 -3.84 6.55 -5.70
N GLY A 64 -3.77 5.44 -4.99
CA GLY A 64 -4.80 4.42 -4.94
C GLY A 64 -4.31 3.11 -4.34
N THR A 65 -5.25 2.24 -3.96
CA THR A 65 -4.94 0.86 -3.58
C THR A 65 -4.33 0.07 -4.75
N SER A 66 -4.68 0.46 -5.99
CA SER A 66 -4.04 -0.02 -7.23
C SER A 66 -2.54 0.25 -7.28
N MET A 67 -2.03 1.25 -6.57
CA MET A 67 -0.59 1.55 -6.47
C MET A 67 0.06 0.83 -5.28
N ALA A 68 -0.72 0.48 -4.26
CA ALA A 68 -0.25 -0.36 -3.14
C ALA A 68 -0.10 -1.84 -3.55
N CYS A 69 -1.02 -2.37 -4.35
CA CYS A 69 -1.01 -3.75 -4.85
C CYS A 69 0.32 -4.20 -5.51
N PRO A 70 0.91 -3.45 -6.46
CA PRO A 70 2.17 -3.84 -7.10
C PRO A 70 3.36 -3.86 -6.12
N HIS A 71 3.35 -3.04 -5.05
CA HIS A 71 4.40 -3.13 -4.02
C HIS A 71 4.37 -4.47 -3.30
N VAL A 72 3.18 -4.92 -2.88
CA VAL A 72 3.02 -6.23 -2.21
C VAL A 72 3.32 -7.38 -3.19
N SER A 73 2.88 -7.25 -4.45
CA SER A 73 3.14 -8.27 -5.48
C SER A 73 4.63 -8.39 -5.81
N GLY A 74 5.37 -7.28 -5.87
CA GLY A 74 6.82 -7.28 -6.06
C GLY A 74 7.55 -7.93 -4.88
N LEU A 75 7.17 -7.60 -3.65
CA LEU A 75 7.67 -8.28 -2.45
C LEU A 75 7.38 -9.79 -2.52
N ALA A 76 6.18 -10.17 -2.97
CA ALA A 76 5.80 -11.57 -3.14
C ALA A 76 6.68 -12.32 -4.14
N ALA A 77 6.98 -11.69 -5.27
CA ALA A 77 7.88 -12.28 -6.26
C ALA A 77 9.28 -12.54 -5.69
N VAL A 78 9.83 -11.59 -4.92
CA VAL A 78 11.17 -11.72 -4.30
C VAL A 78 11.19 -12.83 -3.25
N VAL A 79 10.21 -12.87 -2.35
CA VAL A 79 10.15 -13.93 -1.33
C VAL A 79 9.92 -15.30 -1.98
N LYS A 80 9.10 -15.37 -3.03
CA LYS A 80 8.86 -16.63 -3.76
C LYS A 80 10.10 -17.12 -4.49
N SER A 81 10.95 -16.23 -5.01
CA SER A 81 12.21 -16.63 -5.64
C SER A 81 13.21 -17.20 -4.63
N GLN A 82 13.21 -16.71 -3.38
CA GLN A 82 14.05 -17.23 -2.30
C GLN A 82 13.45 -18.48 -1.62
N HIS A 83 12.13 -18.61 -1.61
CA HIS A 83 11.42 -19.75 -1.02
C HIS A 83 10.41 -20.39 -2.00
N PRO A 84 10.88 -21.08 -3.06
CA PRO A 84 10.02 -21.60 -4.11
C PRO A 84 8.97 -22.62 -3.63
N THR A 85 9.24 -23.33 -2.54
CA THR A 85 8.37 -24.38 -1.97
C THR A 85 7.30 -23.84 -1.03
N TRP A 86 7.37 -22.56 -0.62
CA TRP A 86 6.37 -21.98 0.27
C TRP A 86 4.99 -21.93 -0.39
N SER A 87 3.97 -22.31 0.39
CA SER A 87 2.57 -22.15 0.03
C SER A 87 2.16 -20.68 0.08
N ALA A 88 1.03 -20.34 -0.57
CA ALA A 88 0.46 -19.00 -0.48
C ALA A 88 0.11 -18.60 0.97
N SER A 89 -0.29 -19.57 1.80
CA SER A 89 -0.57 -19.34 3.23
C SER A 89 0.69 -19.04 4.04
N ALA A 90 1.78 -19.78 3.81
CA ALA A 90 3.07 -19.53 4.48
C ALA A 90 3.60 -18.13 4.14
N PHE A 91 3.48 -17.73 2.87
CA PHE A 91 3.85 -16.40 2.42
C PHE A 91 3.01 -15.29 3.06
N ARG A 92 1.68 -15.43 3.05
CA ARG A 92 0.77 -14.48 3.72
C ARG A 92 1.09 -14.36 5.20
N SER A 93 1.33 -15.50 5.88
CA SER A 93 1.71 -15.51 7.30
C SER A 93 3.01 -14.75 7.54
N ALA A 94 4.06 -15.06 6.79
CA ALA A 94 5.36 -14.41 6.96
C ALA A 94 5.24 -12.89 6.83
N ILE A 95 4.60 -12.40 5.76
CA ILE A 95 4.42 -10.97 5.53
C ILE A 95 3.62 -10.31 6.66
N MET A 96 2.49 -10.90 7.06
CA MET A 96 1.65 -10.32 8.11
C MET A 96 2.40 -10.24 9.44
N THR A 97 3.07 -11.32 9.85
CA THR A 97 3.81 -11.36 11.14
C THR A 97 5.06 -10.47 11.18
N THR A 98 5.54 -10.01 10.03
CA THR A 98 6.68 -9.10 9.92
C THR A 98 6.29 -7.65 9.60
N ALA A 99 4.99 -7.36 9.53
CA ALA A 99 4.49 -6.02 9.21
C ALA A 99 4.84 -5.02 10.34
N ILE A 100 5.17 -3.80 9.96
CA ILE A 100 5.46 -2.71 10.90
C ILE A 100 4.17 -1.99 11.26
N GLN A 101 3.85 -1.91 12.56
CA GLN A 101 2.64 -1.26 13.08
C GLN A 101 2.83 0.18 13.56
N THR A 102 4.03 0.72 13.38
CA THR A 102 4.39 2.06 13.84
C THR A 102 4.78 2.97 12.68
N ASN A 103 4.60 4.26 12.90
CA ASN A 103 5.07 5.31 12.01
C ASN A 103 6.53 5.66 12.28
N ASN A 104 7.08 6.56 11.48
CA ASN A 104 8.43 7.11 11.59
C ASN A 104 8.66 8.01 12.81
N LEU A 105 7.66 8.17 13.68
CA LEU A 105 7.77 8.74 15.02
C LEU A 105 7.74 7.66 16.11
N HIS A 106 7.76 6.38 15.74
CA HIS A 106 7.61 5.22 16.63
C HIS A 106 6.27 5.17 17.37
N ALA A 107 5.26 5.91 16.90
CA ALA A 107 3.89 5.87 17.41
C ALA A 107 3.02 4.95 16.55
N SER A 108 1.85 4.56 17.05
CA SER A 108 0.86 3.80 16.26
C SER A 108 0.52 4.52 14.95
N ILE A 109 0.34 3.74 13.88
CA ILE A 109 -0.14 4.29 12.61
C ILE A 109 -1.52 4.93 12.82
N THR A 110 -1.77 6.04 12.14
CA THR A 110 -3.04 6.77 12.20
C THR A 110 -3.74 6.77 10.84
N THR A 111 -5.06 6.94 10.89
CA THR A 111 -5.89 7.25 9.72
C THR A 111 -5.68 8.69 9.27
N ASN A 112 -6.21 9.06 8.10
CA ASN A 112 -6.15 10.42 7.58
C ASN A 112 -6.85 11.48 8.46
N THR A 113 -7.69 11.07 9.42
CA THR A 113 -8.33 11.97 10.40
C THR A 113 -7.51 12.14 11.68
N GLY A 114 -6.38 11.45 11.81
CA GLY A 114 -5.53 11.46 13.01
C GLY A 114 -5.94 10.45 14.08
N SER A 115 -7.04 9.70 13.90
CA SER A 115 -7.42 8.60 14.79
C SER A 115 -6.48 7.41 14.62
N SER A 116 -6.18 6.68 15.70
CA SER A 116 -5.38 5.44 15.65
C SER A 116 -5.97 4.46 14.64
N ALA A 117 -5.12 3.91 13.77
CA ALA A 117 -5.50 2.88 12.83
C ALA A 117 -5.74 1.56 13.55
N THR A 118 -6.80 0.87 13.15
CA THR A 118 -7.18 -0.45 13.61
C THR A 118 -6.72 -1.51 12.61
N PRO A 119 -6.79 -2.80 12.96
CA PRO A 119 -6.58 -3.89 12.01
C PRO A 119 -7.52 -3.83 10.79
N TYR A 120 -8.69 -3.21 10.92
CA TYR A 120 -9.61 -2.98 9.79
C TYR A 120 -9.16 -1.85 8.84
N ASP A 121 -8.14 -1.08 9.23
CA ASP A 121 -7.55 -0.02 8.42
C ASP A 121 -6.26 -0.47 7.71
N ILE A 122 -5.39 -1.20 8.43
CA ILE A 122 -4.03 -1.54 7.97
C ILE A 122 -3.75 -3.04 7.88
N GLY A 123 -4.64 -3.89 8.38
CA GLY A 123 -4.48 -5.33 8.35
C GLY A 123 -3.68 -5.86 9.52
N ALA A 124 -2.64 -6.63 9.20
CA ALA A 124 -1.85 -7.46 10.12
C ALA A 124 -1.69 -6.88 11.54
N GLU A 125 -1.64 -7.77 12.52
CA GLU A 125 -1.33 -7.53 13.93
C GLU A 125 -0.02 -8.23 14.30
#